data_AF-A0ABD6QBL9-F1
#
_entry.id   AF-A0ABD6QBL9-F1
#
_cell.length_a   1.000
_cell.length_b   1.000
_cell.length_c   1.000
_cell.angle_alpha   90.00
_cell.angle_beta   90.00
_cell.angle_gamma   90.00
#
_symmetry.space_group_name_H-M   'P 1'
#
loop_
_entity.id
_entity.type
_entity.pdbx_description
1 polymer ?
#
loop_
_entity_poly.entity_id
_entity_poly.type
_entity_poly.pdbx_seq_one_letter_code
_entity_poly.pdbx_strand_id
1 'polypeptide(L)'
;MKNYTVALGDTLFGIAEREYGDGNLYPVIAEQNHLSNPALIDIGQELLIPYVTYRYQFSADDGTTARSQLTQSFYGTQNPAVQLIWEVVNGVAQREIHRGTWLLMPDLNNVGHHTVAAGETFAGLAGRWYGDDHLAAVVANANDLDAALDPAVGQVLIAPGLNRRRHVAGDTLESLCVEEYGDHDVKTRAAVAAAANHISRPLALFCNQVVYFPS
;
A
#
# COMPACT_ATOMS: atom_id res chain seq x y z
N MET A 1 -10.24 4.63 -2.23
CA MET A 1 -11.21 4.82 -1.12
C MET A 1 -12.48 3.96 -1.27
N LYS A 2 -13.00 3.42 -0.16
CA LYS A 2 -14.20 2.56 -0.07
C LYS A 2 -15.21 3.14 0.93
N ASN A 3 -16.51 3.09 0.61
CA ASN A 3 -17.58 3.37 1.57
C ASN A 3 -17.84 2.12 2.43
N TYR A 4 -17.90 2.28 3.74
CA TYR A 4 -18.17 1.22 4.69
C TYR A 4 -19.29 1.62 5.64
N THR A 5 -20.32 0.78 5.78
CA THR A 5 -21.39 0.99 6.75
C THR A 5 -21.07 0.21 8.03
N VAL A 6 -20.96 0.92 9.15
CA VAL A 6 -20.65 0.34 10.46
C VAL A 6 -21.71 -0.70 10.85
N ALA A 7 -21.25 -1.91 11.14
CA ALA A 7 -22.07 -3.03 11.58
C ALA A 7 -22.07 -3.17 13.12
N LEU A 8 -23.01 -3.96 13.64
CA LEU A 8 -23.07 -4.28 15.06
C LEU A 8 -21.76 -4.95 15.53
N GLY A 9 -21.12 -4.38 16.54
CA GLY A 9 -19.89 -4.90 17.13
C GLY A 9 -18.60 -4.44 16.45
N ASP A 10 -18.69 -3.61 15.41
CA ASP A 10 -17.51 -3.01 14.81
C ASP A 10 -16.81 -2.05 15.79
N THR A 11 -15.49 -2.00 15.66
CA THR A 11 -14.63 -0.97 16.23
C THR A 11 -13.73 -0.45 15.11
N LEU A 12 -13.22 0.78 15.20
CA LEU A 12 -12.27 1.26 14.19
C LEU A 12 -11.01 0.38 14.13
N PHE A 13 -10.57 -0.20 15.26
CA PHE A 13 -9.48 -1.18 15.29
C PHE A 13 -9.81 -2.42 14.48
N GLY A 14 -10.97 -3.04 14.69
CA GLY A 14 -11.38 -4.24 13.97
C GLY A 14 -11.62 -3.98 12.48
N ILE A 15 -12.13 -2.79 12.13
CA ILE A 15 -12.25 -2.37 10.73
C ILE A 15 -10.86 -2.23 10.11
N ALA A 16 -9.93 -1.52 10.77
CA ALA A 16 -8.56 -1.35 10.27
C ALA A 16 -7.80 -2.67 10.17
N GLU A 17 -7.96 -3.58 11.12
CA GLU A 17 -7.36 -4.92 11.07
C GLU A 17 -7.86 -5.72 9.86
N ARG A 18 -9.16 -5.63 9.55
CA ARG A 18 -9.73 -6.32 8.39
C ARG A 18 -9.33 -5.68 7.06
N GLU A 19 -9.33 -4.35 6.98
CA GLU A 19 -9.10 -3.64 5.71
C GLU A 19 -7.60 -3.44 5.43
N TYR A 20 -6.77 -3.29 6.47
CA TYR A 20 -5.34 -2.99 6.34
C TYR A 20 -4.43 -4.05 6.95
N GLY A 21 -4.96 -5.06 7.66
CA GLY A 21 -4.16 -6.09 8.32
C GLY A 21 -3.44 -5.64 9.60
N ASP A 22 -3.50 -4.35 9.94
CA ASP A 22 -2.93 -3.76 11.16
C ASP A 22 -3.98 -2.87 11.83
N GLY A 23 -4.58 -3.36 12.92
CA GLY A 23 -5.60 -2.61 13.66
C GLY A 23 -5.09 -1.29 14.23
N ASN A 24 -3.78 -1.11 14.40
CA ASN A 24 -3.20 0.17 14.85
C ASN A 24 -3.27 1.27 13.78
N LEU A 25 -3.67 0.93 12.55
CA LEU A 25 -3.96 1.90 11.50
C LEU A 25 -5.37 2.50 11.59
N TYR A 26 -6.15 2.19 12.63
CA TYR A 26 -7.44 2.86 12.88
C TYR A 26 -7.41 4.40 12.85
N PRO A 27 -6.32 5.11 13.22
CA PRO A 27 -6.27 6.56 13.10
C PRO A 27 -6.41 7.03 11.65
N VAL A 28 -6.00 6.24 10.66
CA VAL A 28 -6.23 6.56 9.23
C VAL A 28 -7.72 6.79 8.95
N ILE A 29 -8.58 5.91 9.48
CA ILE A 29 -10.03 6.00 9.32
C ILE A 29 -10.58 7.19 10.11
N ALA A 30 -10.10 7.38 11.34
CA ALA A 30 -10.56 8.48 12.19
C ALA A 30 -10.26 9.85 11.58
N GLU A 31 -9.03 10.07 11.09
CA GLU A 31 -8.62 11.32 10.47
C GLU A 31 -9.40 11.58 9.17
N GLN A 32 -9.55 10.57 8.31
CA GLN A 32 -10.30 10.70 7.06
C GLN A 32 -11.77 11.10 7.27
N ASN A 33 -12.39 10.63 8.35
CA ASN A 33 -13.80 10.88 8.66
C ASN A 33 -13.98 12.00 9.69
N HIS A 34 -12.90 12.70 10.06
CA HIS A 34 -12.88 13.78 11.04
C HIS A 34 -13.53 13.40 12.38
N LEU A 35 -13.31 12.16 12.84
CA LEU A 35 -13.92 11.64 14.06
C LEU A 35 -13.22 12.27 15.28
N SER A 36 -13.97 13.06 16.05
CA SER A 36 -13.43 13.68 17.27
C SER A 36 -13.13 12.65 18.38
N ASN A 37 -13.86 11.54 18.40
CA ASN A 37 -13.62 10.43 19.32
C ASN A 37 -13.60 9.10 18.53
N PRO A 38 -12.42 8.51 18.28
CA PRO A 38 -12.28 7.24 17.56
C PRO A 38 -12.97 6.04 18.23
N ALA A 39 -13.30 6.13 19.52
CA ALA A 39 -13.98 5.07 20.25
C ALA A 39 -15.52 5.11 20.10
N LEU A 40 -16.06 6.14 19.46
CA LEU A 40 -17.51 6.31 19.25
C LEU A 40 -17.81 6.26 17.76
N ILE A 41 -18.29 5.11 17.30
CA ILE A 41 -18.89 4.92 15.99
C ILE A 41 -20.28 4.30 16.17
N ASP A 42 -21.24 4.74 15.37
CA ASP A 42 -22.63 4.30 15.48
C ASP A 42 -22.96 3.26 14.39
N ILE A 43 -23.79 2.27 14.73
CA ILE A 43 -24.27 1.29 13.76
C ILE A 43 -25.04 2.03 12.65
N GLY A 44 -24.73 1.70 11.39
CA GLY A 44 -25.30 2.36 10.22
C GLY A 44 -24.56 3.63 9.80
N GLN A 45 -23.57 4.11 10.57
CA GLN A 45 -22.71 5.22 10.16
C GLN A 45 -21.91 4.82 8.91
N GLU A 46 -21.88 5.70 7.91
CA GLU A 46 -21.02 5.55 6.74
C GLU A 46 -19.64 6.13 7.03
N LEU A 47 -18.60 5.34 6.78
CA LEU A 47 -17.21 5.71 6.91
C LEU A 47 -16.51 5.59 5.55
N LEU A 48 -15.69 6.57 5.25
CA LEU A 48 -14.72 6.54 4.16
C LEU A 48 -13.47 5.81 4.63
N ILE A 49 -13.12 4.73 3.94
CA ILE A 49 -11.93 3.91 4.21
C ILE A 49 -10.91 4.20 3.10
N PRO A 50 -9.84 4.97 3.37
CA PRO A 50 -8.73 5.14 2.42
C PRO A 50 -8.11 3.81 2.06
N TYR A 51 -7.52 3.70 0.87
CA TYR A 51 -6.72 2.54 0.53
C TYR A 51 -5.33 2.67 1.17
N VAL A 52 -5.00 1.72 2.05
CA VAL A 52 -3.65 1.51 2.56
C VAL A 52 -3.21 0.12 2.14
N THR A 53 -1.98 -0.03 1.63
CA THR A 53 -1.41 -1.34 1.28
C THR A 53 -1.52 -2.26 2.48
N TYR A 54 -2.09 -3.44 2.27
CA TYR A 54 -2.36 -4.39 3.35
C TYR A 54 -1.06 -4.79 4.06
N ARG A 55 -1.11 -4.89 5.39
CA ARG A 55 0.02 -5.26 6.24
C ARG A 55 -0.16 -6.65 6.81
N TYR A 56 0.87 -7.48 6.67
CA TYR A 56 0.89 -8.81 7.25
C TYR A 56 2.05 -8.94 8.22
N GLN A 57 1.76 -9.28 9.48
CA GLN A 57 2.80 -9.59 10.44
C GLN A 57 3.28 -11.04 10.23
N PHE A 58 4.50 -11.19 9.73
CA PHE A 58 5.10 -12.49 9.46
C PHE A 58 5.36 -13.25 10.77
N SER A 59 4.63 -14.33 11.02
CA SER A 59 4.65 -15.06 12.30
C SER A 59 5.40 -16.40 12.26
N ALA A 60 5.79 -16.85 11.06
CA ALA A 60 6.53 -18.09 10.84
C ALA A 60 8.05 -17.86 10.88
N ASP A 61 8.81 -18.96 10.85
CA ASP A 61 10.23 -18.91 10.51
C ASP A 61 10.36 -18.91 8.99
N ASP A 62 11.32 -18.14 8.46
CA ASP A 62 11.47 -17.98 7.02
C ASP A 62 11.96 -19.25 6.33
N GLY A 63 11.53 -19.43 5.09
CA GLY A 63 11.87 -20.57 4.26
C GLY A 63 10.90 -20.74 3.09
N THR A 64 11.32 -21.50 2.08
CA THR A 64 10.57 -21.70 0.83
C THR A 64 9.12 -22.12 1.08
N THR A 65 8.89 -23.04 2.01
CA THR A 65 7.54 -23.50 2.37
C THR A 65 6.69 -22.38 2.96
N ALA A 66 7.23 -21.60 3.89
CA ALA A 66 6.51 -20.50 4.53
C ALA A 66 6.13 -19.41 3.52
N ARG A 67 7.06 -19.03 2.65
CA ARG A 67 6.82 -18.04 1.58
C ARG A 67 5.80 -18.50 0.54
N SER A 68 5.88 -19.78 0.14
CA SER A 68 4.90 -20.37 -0.78
C SER A 68 3.50 -20.48 -0.15
N GLN A 69 3.41 -20.84 1.13
CA GLN A 69 2.14 -20.88 1.87
C GLN A 69 1.54 -19.48 2.06
N LEU A 70 2.37 -18.48 2.33
CA LEU A 70 1.93 -17.08 2.42
C LEU A 70 1.34 -16.62 1.09
N THR A 71 2.03 -16.90 -0.01
CA THR A 71 1.57 -16.59 -1.37
C THR A 71 0.24 -17.28 -1.68
N GLN A 72 0.09 -18.56 -1.34
CA GLN A 72 -1.15 -19.30 -1.51
C GLN A 72 -2.31 -18.69 -0.70
N SER A 73 -2.03 -18.22 0.51
CA SER A 73 -3.05 -17.67 1.41
C SER A 73 -3.59 -16.32 0.92
N PHE A 74 -2.72 -15.46 0.38
CA PHE A 74 -3.10 -14.11 -0.07
C PHE A 74 -3.55 -14.05 -1.53
N TYR A 75 -2.92 -14.83 -2.41
CA TYR A 75 -3.12 -14.72 -3.85
C TYR A 75 -3.75 -15.98 -4.46
N GLY A 76 -4.02 -17.01 -3.65
CA GLY A 76 -4.64 -18.24 -4.13
C GLY A 76 -3.73 -19.09 -5.02
N THR A 77 -2.43 -18.81 -5.09
CA THR A 77 -1.46 -19.47 -5.97
C THR A 77 -0.10 -19.68 -5.30
N GLN A 78 0.64 -20.67 -5.80
CA GLN A 78 2.06 -20.90 -5.45
C GLN A 78 3.02 -20.50 -6.57
N ASN A 79 2.55 -19.72 -7.56
CA ASN A 79 3.37 -19.24 -8.67
C ASN A 79 4.56 -18.41 -8.13
N PRO A 80 5.82 -18.78 -8.43
CA PRO A 80 7.00 -18.02 -8.01
C PRO A 80 7.01 -16.56 -8.50
N ALA A 81 6.43 -16.27 -9.66
CA ALA A 81 6.33 -14.89 -10.17
C ALA A 81 5.43 -14.03 -9.26
N VAL A 82 4.32 -14.58 -8.76
CA VAL A 82 3.42 -13.90 -7.82
C VAL A 82 4.06 -13.79 -6.43
N GLN A 83 4.82 -14.80 -6.00
CA GLN A 83 5.61 -14.70 -4.78
C GLN A 83 6.63 -13.54 -4.86
N LEU A 84 7.33 -13.41 -5.99
CA LEU A 84 8.30 -12.34 -6.20
C LEU A 84 7.68 -10.94 -6.11
N ILE A 85 6.39 -10.77 -6.41
CA ILE A 85 5.71 -9.47 -6.30
C ILE A 85 5.83 -8.91 -4.88
N TRP A 86 5.35 -9.64 -3.88
CA TRP A 86 5.39 -9.15 -2.49
C TRP A 86 6.81 -9.20 -1.93
N GLU A 87 7.65 -10.16 -2.35
CA GLU A 87 9.05 -10.22 -1.89
C GLU A 87 9.86 -8.99 -2.34
N VAL A 88 9.67 -8.54 -3.59
CA VAL A 88 10.35 -7.36 -4.14
C VAL A 88 9.85 -6.08 -3.46
N VAL A 89 8.55 -5.93 -3.28
CA VAL A 89 7.94 -4.78 -2.57
C VAL A 89 8.54 -4.61 -1.18
N ASN A 90 8.79 -5.71 -0.48
CA ASN A 90 9.35 -5.70 0.87
C ASN A 90 10.89 -5.71 0.91
N GLY A 91 11.56 -5.83 -0.23
CA GLY A 91 13.02 -5.97 -0.30
C GLY A 91 13.56 -7.25 0.33
N VAL A 92 12.76 -8.33 0.36
CA VAL A 92 13.08 -9.63 0.99
C VAL A 92 13.31 -10.76 -0.01
N ALA A 93 13.29 -10.47 -1.31
CA ALA A 93 13.59 -11.45 -2.35
C ALA A 93 14.98 -12.12 -2.17
N GLN A 94 15.94 -11.40 -1.58
CA GLN A 94 17.30 -11.89 -1.31
C GLN A 94 17.71 -11.75 0.16
N ARG A 95 16.74 -11.56 1.06
CA ARG A 95 16.98 -11.35 2.50
C ARG A 95 16.04 -12.21 3.32
N GLU A 96 16.53 -12.64 4.48
CA GLU A 96 15.72 -13.38 5.44
C GLU A 96 14.61 -12.50 6.03
N ILE A 97 13.45 -13.10 6.25
CA ILE A 97 12.30 -12.47 6.93
C ILE A 97 12.31 -12.90 8.39
N HIS A 98 12.56 -11.98 9.32
CA HIS A 98 12.47 -12.31 10.73
C HIS A 98 11.02 -12.36 11.22
N ARG A 99 10.74 -13.25 12.17
CA ARG A 99 9.44 -13.31 12.84
C ARG A 99 9.09 -11.95 13.47
N GLY A 100 7.84 -11.53 13.30
CA GLY A 100 7.31 -10.24 13.73
C GLY A 100 7.47 -9.12 12.71
N THR A 101 8.16 -9.36 11.58
CA THR A 101 8.32 -8.37 10.50
C THR A 101 6.96 -8.06 9.87
N TRP A 102 6.65 -6.78 9.72
CA TRP A 102 5.49 -6.33 8.95
C TRP A 102 5.83 -6.28 7.46
N LEU A 103 5.09 -7.03 6.67
CA LEU A 103 5.18 -7.08 5.22
C LEU A 103 4.02 -6.31 4.59
N LEU A 104 4.31 -5.61 3.50
CA LEU A 104 3.32 -4.99 2.62
C LEU A 104 2.87 -6.01 1.57
N MET A 105 1.56 -6.23 1.47
CA MET A 105 0.94 -7.18 0.55
C MET A 105 0.17 -6.39 -0.52
N PRO A 106 0.69 -6.30 -1.76
CA PRO A 106 -0.02 -5.64 -2.86
C PRO A 106 -1.38 -6.28 -3.15
N ASP A 107 -2.37 -5.48 -3.50
CA ASP A 107 -3.63 -6.01 -4.06
C ASP A 107 -3.46 -6.28 -5.56
N LEU A 108 -3.90 -7.44 -6.04
CA LEU A 108 -3.86 -7.79 -7.47
C LEU A 108 -5.27 -7.95 -8.07
N ASN A 109 -6.31 -7.91 -7.24
CA ASN A 109 -7.68 -8.24 -7.65
C ASN A 109 -8.52 -6.98 -7.86
N ASN A 110 -8.47 -6.02 -6.93
CA ASN A 110 -9.27 -4.81 -7.00
C ASN A 110 -8.41 -3.60 -7.41
N VAL A 111 -7.95 -3.64 -8.66
CA VAL A 111 -6.89 -2.76 -9.17
C VAL A 111 -7.32 -1.95 -10.37
N GLY A 112 -6.64 -0.82 -10.57
CA GLY A 112 -6.79 -0.01 -11.78
C GLY A 112 -6.21 -0.71 -13.00
N HIS A 113 -6.73 -0.35 -14.18
CA HIS A 113 -6.20 -0.79 -15.45
C HIS A 113 -5.55 0.38 -16.19
N HIS A 114 -4.47 0.10 -16.91
CA HIS A 114 -3.77 1.08 -17.73
C HIS A 114 -3.53 0.52 -19.12
N THR A 115 -3.87 1.31 -20.14
CA THR A 115 -3.53 0.98 -21.53
C THR A 115 -2.18 1.58 -21.88
N VAL A 116 -1.23 0.74 -22.24
CA VAL A 116 0.16 1.11 -22.51
C VAL A 116 0.24 2.06 -23.71
N ALA A 117 0.82 3.23 -23.48
CA ALA A 117 1.09 4.22 -24.50
C ALA A 117 2.45 3.98 -25.17
N ALA A 118 2.68 4.64 -26.32
CA ALA A 118 3.93 4.53 -27.05
C ALA A 118 5.13 5.00 -26.22
N GLY A 119 6.16 4.15 -26.08
CA GLY A 119 7.40 4.46 -25.38
C GLY A 119 7.34 4.29 -23.86
N GLU A 120 6.25 3.76 -23.30
CA GLU A 120 6.20 3.42 -21.87
C GLU A 120 6.99 2.14 -21.57
N THR A 121 7.70 2.17 -20.45
CA THR A 121 8.50 1.05 -19.92
C THR A 121 7.94 0.61 -18.58
N PHE A 122 8.20 -0.63 -18.16
CA PHE A 122 7.78 -1.06 -16.82
C PHE A 122 8.40 -0.21 -15.71
N ALA A 123 9.67 0.18 -15.86
CA ALA A 123 10.36 1.08 -14.92
C ALA A 123 9.71 2.46 -14.86
N GLY A 124 9.35 3.03 -16.02
CA GLY A 124 8.65 4.32 -16.09
C GLY A 124 7.26 4.27 -15.46
N LEU A 125 6.51 3.20 -15.72
CA LEU A 125 5.21 2.96 -15.10
C LEU A 125 5.33 2.80 -13.58
N ALA A 126 6.28 1.97 -13.11
CA ALA A 126 6.51 1.76 -11.69
C ALA A 126 6.94 3.05 -10.96
N GLY A 127 7.84 3.84 -11.54
CA GLY A 127 8.22 5.15 -11.01
C GLY A 127 7.03 6.11 -10.95
N ARG A 128 6.14 6.07 -11.95
CA ARG A 128 4.93 6.92 -12.00
C ARG A 128 3.83 6.47 -11.05
N TRP A 129 3.63 5.17 -10.85
CA TRP A 129 2.57 4.66 -9.97
C TRP A 129 3.02 4.61 -8.51
N TYR A 130 4.23 4.13 -8.26
CA TYR A 130 4.69 3.78 -6.92
C TYR A 130 5.81 4.69 -6.41
N GLY A 131 6.39 5.53 -7.25
CA GLY A 131 7.51 6.38 -6.86
C GLY A 131 8.83 5.60 -6.78
N ASP A 132 8.86 4.40 -7.37
CA ASP A 132 10.02 3.51 -7.40
C ASP A 132 10.07 2.76 -8.73
N ASP A 133 11.06 3.05 -9.56
CA ASP A 133 11.28 2.39 -10.84
C ASP A 133 11.80 0.94 -10.67
N HIS A 134 12.39 0.60 -9.53
CA HIS A 134 12.81 -0.75 -9.21
C HIS A 134 11.65 -1.74 -9.04
N LEU A 135 10.41 -1.24 -8.92
CA LEU A 135 9.20 -2.08 -8.91
C LEU A 135 8.73 -2.49 -10.32
N ALA A 136 9.54 -2.27 -11.36
CA ALA A 136 9.26 -2.76 -12.71
C ALA A 136 8.90 -4.26 -12.74
N ALA A 137 9.65 -5.08 -11.99
CA ALA A 137 9.39 -6.51 -11.87
C ALA A 137 8.04 -6.84 -11.23
N VAL A 138 7.56 -5.99 -10.30
CA VAL A 138 6.24 -6.13 -9.69
C VAL A 138 5.15 -5.91 -10.73
N VAL A 139 5.28 -4.86 -11.56
CA VAL A 139 4.32 -4.57 -12.64
C VAL A 139 4.31 -5.71 -13.65
N ALA A 140 5.47 -6.17 -14.11
CA ALA A 140 5.56 -7.24 -15.11
C ALA A 140 4.98 -8.56 -14.59
N ASN A 141 5.41 -9.01 -13.39
CA ASN A 141 4.96 -10.27 -12.81
C ASN A 141 3.46 -10.28 -12.51
N ALA A 142 2.88 -9.14 -12.10
CA ALA A 142 1.43 -9.02 -11.88
C ALA A 142 0.62 -9.17 -13.18
N ASN A 143 1.25 -8.95 -14.33
CA ASN A 143 0.62 -9.03 -15.64
C ASN A 143 1.04 -10.29 -16.42
N ASP A 144 1.73 -11.24 -15.78
CA ASP A 144 2.31 -12.43 -16.39
C ASP A 144 3.26 -12.11 -17.57
N LEU A 145 4.07 -11.06 -17.41
CA LEU A 145 5.02 -10.57 -18.41
C LEU A 145 6.47 -10.68 -17.92
N ASP A 146 7.40 -10.76 -18.86
CA ASP A 146 8.83 -10.73 -18.58
C ASP A 146 9.28 -9.28 -18.30
N ALA A 147 9.80 -9.04 -17.10
CA ALA A 147 10.30 -7.71 -16.70
C ALA A 147 11.48 -7.21 -17.54
N ALA A 148 12.17 -8.10 -18.27
CA ALA A 148 13.24 -7.71 -19.18
C ALA A 148 12.73 -7.15 -20.52
N LEU A 149 11.43 -7.29 -20.81
CA LEU A 149 10.79 -6.82 -22.04
C LEU A 149 9.78 -5.74 -21.71
N ASP A 150 9.92 -4.55 -22.31
CA ASP A 150 8.92 -3.50 -22.12
C ASP A 150 7.54 -3.89 -22.67
N PRO A 151 6.45 -3.38 -22.06
CA PRO A 151 5.10 -3.76 -22.44
C PRO A 151 4.75 -3.30 -23.86
N ALA A 152 3.91 -4.06 -24.54
CA ALA A 152 3.48 -3.73 -25.90
C ALA A 152 2.50 -2.55 -25.91
N VAL A 153 2.63 -1.64 -26.87
CA VAL A 153 1.69 -0.53 -27.04
C VAL A 153 0.27 -1.05 -27.25
N GLY A 154 -0.69 -0.48 -26.52
CA GLY A 154 -2.10 -0.89 -26.53
C GLY A 154 -2.41 -2.07 -25.60
N GLN A 155 -1.42 -2.69 -24.98
CA GLN A 155 -1.65 -3.73 -23.97
C GLN A 155 -2.33 -3.13 -22.73
N VAL A 156 -3.32 -3.83 -22.20
CA VAL A 156 -3.96 -3.44 -20.94
C VAL A 156 -3.25 -4.15 -19.80
N LEU A 157 -2.70 -3.36 -18.88
CA LEU A 157 -2.04 -3.83 -17.67
C LEU A 157 -2.96 -3.59 -16.47
N ILE A 158 -2.92 -4.50 -15.51
CA ILE A 158 -3.31 -4.17 -14.14
C ILE A 158 -2.18 -3.41 -13.46
N ALA A 159 -2.54 -2.43 -12.62
CA ALA A 159 -1.62 -1.74 -11.74
C ALA A 159 -1.80 -2.29 -10.32
N PRO A 160 -0.90 -3.17 -9.82
CA PRO A 160 -0.94 -3.65 -8.44
C PRO A 160 -1.27 -2.55 -7.43
N GLY A 161 -2.24 -2.82 -6.56
CA GLY A 161 -2.67 -1.93 -5.49
C GLY A 161 -1.53 -1.76 -4.49
N LEU A 162 -0.92 -0.58 -4.51
CA LEU A 162 0.17 -0.19 -3.64
C LEU A 162 0.07 1.31 -3.40
N ASN A 163 0.31 1.72 -2.15
CA ASN A 163 0.56 3.12 -1.85
C ASN A 163 1.87 3.57 -2.50
N ARG A 164 1.79 4.73 -3.15
CA ARG A 164 2.96 5.41 -3.69
C ARG A 164 3.91 5.81 -2.57
N ARG A 165 5.21 5.75 -2.80
CA ARG A 165 6.24 6.10 -1.82
C ARG A 165 7.07 7.31 -2.26
N ARG A 166 7.52 8.11 -1.30
CA ARG A 166 8.48 9.20 -1.52
C ARG A 166 9.58 9.17 -0.47
N HIS A 167 10.78 9.57 -0.89
CA HIS A 167 11.87 9.87 0.04
C HIS A 167 11.82 11.33 0.45
N VAL A 168 11.93 11.59 1.74
CA VAL A 168 12.01 12.95 2.30
C VAL A 168 13.36 13.58 1.94
N ALA A 169 13.34 14.78 1.35
CA ALA A 169 14.52 15.54 0.95
C ALA A 169 14.47 17.00 1.44
N GLY A 170 14.17 17.19 2.74
CA GLY A 170 13.93 18.51 3.34
C GLY A 170 12.47 18.94 3.33
N ASP A 171 11.59 18.05 2.88
CA ASP A 171 10.15 18.27 2.80
C ASP A 171 9.47 18.21 4.16
N THR A 172 8.32 18.87 4.27
CA THR A 172 7.35 18.58 5.32
C THR A 172 6.36 17.54 4.82
N LEU A 173 5.62 16.91 5.74
CA LEU A 173 4.57 15.99 5.33
C LEU A 173 3.49 16.71 4.50
N GLU A 174 3.20 17.97 4.81
CA GLU A 174 2.26 18.80 4.06
C GLU A 174 2.76 19.10 2.64
N SER A 175 4.03 19.45 2.44
CA SER A 175 4.56 19.72 1.09
C SER A 175 4.52 18.46 0.23
N LEU A 176 4.86 17.30 0.79
CA LEU A 176 4.71 16.03 0.08
C LEU A 176 3.24 15.73 -0.25
N CYS A 177 2.31 15.98 0.68
CA CYS A 177 0.88 15.79 0.40
C CYS A 177 0.35 16.71 -0.71
N VAL A 178 0.84 17.95 -0.79
CA VAL A 178 0.48 18.88 -1.87
C VAL A 178 0.97 18.33 -3.21
N GLU A 179 2.18 17.79 -3.28
CA GLU A 179 2.71 17.18 -4.51
C GLU A 179 1.95 15.92 -4.92
N GLU A 180 1.61 15.06 -3.96
CA GLU A 180 0.98 13.77 -4.23
C GLU A 180 -0.54 13.86 -4.48
N TYR A 181 -1.23 14.79 -3.80
CA TYR A 181 -2.69 14.87 -3.83
C TYR A 181 -3.24 16.21 -4.31
N GLY A 182 -2.40 17.23 -4.45
CA GLY A 182 -2.82 18.62 -4.64
C GLY A 182 -3.11 19.36 -3.31
N ASP A 183 -3.45 20.64 -3.44
CA ASP A 183 -3.58 21.60 -2.33
C ASP A 183 -4.94 21.58 -1.60
N HIS A 184 -5.86 20.68 -2.00
CA HIS A 184 -7.14 20.51 -1.34
C HIS A 184 -6.99 19.75 -0.01
N ASP A 185 -7.57 20.26 1.08
CA ASP A 185 -7.62 19.61 2.41
C ASP A 185 -6.30 18.96 2.87
N VAL A 186 -5.19 19.70 2.70
CA VAL A 186 -3.83 19.21 2.98
C VAL A 186 -3.68 18.75 4.43
N LYS A 187 -4.39 19.36 5.37
CA LYS A 187 -4.30 19.01 6.80
C LYS A 187 -4.79 17.59 7.05
N THR A 188 -5.97 17.24 6.56
CA THR A 188 -6.49 15.87 6.72
C THR A 188 -5.65 14.87 5.95
N ARG A 189 -5.21 15.21 4.73
CA ARG A 189 -4.32 14.34 3.95
C ARG A 189 -2.99 14.08 4.65
N ALA A 190 -2.39 15.11 5.24
CA ALA A 190 -1.17 14.98 6.03
C ALA A 190 -1.40 14.15 7.31
N ALA A 191 -2.54 14.33 7.99
CA ALA A 191 -2.89 13.52 9.15
C ALA A 191 -3.09 12.03 8.78
N VAL A 192 -3.81 11.77 7.68
CA VAL A 192 -4.01 10.43 7.11
C VAL A 192 -2.68 9.79 6.70
N ALA A 193 -1.81 10.52 6.00
CA ALA A 193 -0.48 10.05 5.64
C ALA A 193 0.38 9.80 6.88
N ALA A 194 0.34 10.66 7.89
CA ALA A 194 1.07 10.45 9.15
C ALA A 194 0.61 9.17 9.84
N ALA A 195 -0.70 8.97 9.97
CA ALA A 195 -1.30 7.79 10.55
C ALA A 195 -0.91 6.51 9.79
N ALA A 196 -0.99 6.53 8.46
CA ALA A 196 -0.63 5.39 7.61
C ALA A 196 0.84 4.97 7.77
N ASN A 197 1.72 5.91 8.09
CA ASN A 197 3.15 5.68 8.28
C ASN A 197 3.57 5.52 9.75
N HIS A 198 2.63 5.49 10.71
CA HIS A 198 2.92 5.50 12.15
C HIS A 198 3.81 6.67 12.58
N ILE A 199 3.67 7.84 11.94
CA ILE A 199 4.44 9.05 12.23
C ILE A 199 3.75 9.84 13.35
N SER A 200 4.27 9.74 14.57
CA SER A 200 3.77 10.49 15.73
C SER A 200 4.20 11.96 15.78
N ARG A 201 5.26 12.32 15.04
CA ARG A 201 5.82 13.69 14.98
C ARG A 201 5.91 14.16 13.52
N PRO A 202 4.80 14.57 12.89
CA PRO A 202 4.76 14.90 11.45
C PRO A 202 5.64 16.11 11.06
N LEU A 203 6.01 16.94 12.03
CA LEU A 203 6.94 18.08 11.83
C LEU A 203 8.43 17.69 11.96
N ALA A 204 8.74 16.42 12.25
CA ALA A 204 10.09 15.92 12.47
C ALA A 204 10.42 14.78 11.51
N LEU A 205 10.24 15.02 10.21
CA LEU A 205 10.71 14.11 9.17
C LEU A 205 12.22 14.21 9.03
N PHE A 206 12.87 13.08 8.70
CA PHE A 206 14.32 13.04 8.48
C PHE A 206 14.65 12.68 7.03
N CYS A 207 15.79 13.18 6.54
CA CYS A 207 16.21 12.91 5.16
C CYS A 207 16.29 11.41 4.88
N ASN A 208 15.89 11.01 3.67
CA ASN A 208 15.75 9.63 3.20
C ASN A 208 14.69 8.78 3.92
N GLN A 209 13.92 9.32 4.87
CA GLN A 209 12.73 8.65 5.36
C GLN A 209 11.80 8.34 4.18
N VAL A 210 11.31 7.11 4.09
CA VAL A 210 10.29 6.72 3.11
C VAL A 210 8.91 6.97 3.72
N VAL A 211 8.06 7.67 2.98
CA VAL A 211 6.66 7.92 3.34
C VAL A 211 5.78 7.30 2.27
N TYR A 212 4.80 6.51 2.71
CA TYR A 212 3.79 5.88 1.86
C TYR A 212 2.50 6.71 1.86
N PHE A 213 1.90 6.91 0.68
CA PHE A 213 0.76 7.79 0.47
C PHE A 213 -0.51 6.96 0.20
N PRO A 214 -1.50 6.95 1.12
CA PRO A 214 -2.82 6.36 0.93
C PRO A 214 -3.57 6.85 -0.31
N SER A 215 -4.49 6.06 -0.86
CA SER A 215 -5.24 6.36 -2.11
C SER A 215 -6.77 6.17 -2.07
#